data_AF-A0A969W308-F1
#
_entry.id   AF-A0A969W308-F1
#
_cell.length_a   1.000
_cell.length_b   1.000
_cell.length_c   1.000
_cell.angle_alpha   90.00
_cell.angle_beta   90.00
_cell.angle_gamma   90.00
#
_symmetry.space_group_name_H-M   'P 1'
#
loop_
_entity.id
_entity.type
_entity.pdbx_description
1 polymer ?
#
loop_
_entity_poly.entity_id
_entity_poly.type
_entity_poly.pdbx_seq_one_letter_code
_entity_poly.pdbx_strand_id
1 'polypeptide(L)'
;MKIRANFANGKVTVTGSAPSSIDAQRISQSLSQIPGVDSAIVTIDSTPPVIKTKIFFPSESAQITAKEAQKLKQVKEFIRSHPKYHLKIIGGSDRTGETEINLRLALERAQAVKAALVAQGVEPQRLQAASRAELSISEGEPEWTSRRVEFEIIKPK
;
A
#
# COMPACT_ATOMS: atom_id res chain seq x y z
N MET A 1 6.11 5.31 -15.57
CA MET A 1 7.53 5.20 -15.16
C MET A 1 8.41 5.41 -16.39
N LYS A 2 9.45 6.24 -16.31
CA LYS A 2 10.44 6.41 -17.39
C LYS A 2 11.80 5.97 -16.86
N ILE A 3 12.37 4.91 -17.42
CA ILE A 3 13.77 4.51 -17.17
C ILE A 3 14.66 5.50 -17.91
N ARG A 4 15.77 5.93 -17.29
CA ARG A 4 16.79 6.78 -17.91
C ARG A 4 18.14 6.09 -17.83
N ALA A 5 18.93 6.19 -18.89
CA ALA A 5 20.29 5.70 -18.93
C ALA A 5 21.22 6.83 -19.40
N ASN A 6 22.40 6.90 -18.80
CA ASN A 6 23.47 7.82 -19.18
C ASN A 6 24.80 7.03 -19.28
N PHE A 7 25.60 7.31 -20.31
CA PHE A 7 26.93 6.75 -20.47
C PHE A 7 27.95 7.87 -20.60
N ALA A 8 28.94 7.89 -19.71
CA ALA A 8 30.04 8.84 -19.75
C ALA A 8 31.28 8.23 -19.10
N ASN A 9 32.45 8.42 -19.71
CA ASN A 9 33.76 7.97 -19.17
C ASN A 9 33.77 6.48 -18.76
N GLY A 10 33.30 5.59 -19.63
CA GLY A 10 33.23 4.14 -19.35
C GLY A 10 32.17 3.75 -18.32
N LYS A 11 31.42 4.70 -17.75
CA LYS A 11 30.41 4.44 -16.72
C LYS A 11 29.00 4.56 -17.27
N VAL A 12 28.22 3.49 -17.09
CA VAL A 12 26.78 3.48 -17.34
C VAL A 12 26.05 3.78 -16.03
N THR A 13 25.15 4.76 -16.03
CA THR A 13 24.23 5.02 -14.93
C THR A 13 22.80 4.82 -15.40
N VAL A 14 22.09 3.86 -14.81
CA VAL A 14 20.67 3.59 -15.07
C VAL A 14 19.86 4.00 -13.85
N THR A 15 18.91 4.90 -14.07
CA THR A 15 17.98 5.38 -13.04
C THR A 15 16.57 4.91 -13.37
N GLY A 16 15.92 4.25 -12.41
CA GLY A 16 14.56 3.77 -12.54
C GLY A 16 14.10 3.01 -11.30
N SER A 17 12.94 2.36 -11.41
CA SER A 17 12.47 1.46 -10.36
C SER A 17 12.64 0.02 -10.82
N ALA A 18 13.15 -0.83 -9.93
CA ALA A 18 13.30 -2.26 -10.14
C ALA A 18 12.39 -3.01 -9.15
N PRO A 19 11.81 -4.18 -9.52
CA PRO A 19 10.94 -4.94 -8.64
C PRO A 19 11.62 -5.50 -7.38
N SER A 20 12.96 -5.50 -7.32
CA SER A 20 13.76 -5.84 -6.15
C SER A 20 15.20 -5.36 -6.30
N SER A 21 15.97 -5.35 -5.20
CA SER A 21 17.42 -5.12 -5.22
C SER A 21 18.18 -6.18 -6.02
N ILE A 22 17.71 -7.44 -6.00
CA ILE A 22 18.31 -8.54 -6.77
C ILE A 22 18.15 -8.29 -8.26
N ASP A 23 16.97 -7.86 -8.70
CA ASP A 23 16.72 -7.56 -10.12
C ASP A 23 17.62 -6.41 -10.59
N ALA A 24 17.78 -5.37 -9.78
CA ALA A 24 18.70 -4.27 -10.07
C ALA A 24 20.17 -4.69 -10.10
N GLN A 25 20.59 -5.60 -9.21
CA GLN A 25 21.94 -6.15 -9.22
C GLN A 25 22.21 -6.97 -10.48
N ARG A 26 21.25 -7.79 -10.92
CA ARG A 26 21.34 -8.53 -12.19
C ARG A 26 21.45 -7.58 -13.40
N ILE A 27 20.70 -6.48 -13.39
CA ILE A 27 20.78 -5.44 -14.42
C ILE A 27 22.17 -4.79 -14.42
N SER A 28 22.65 -4.33 -13.26
CA SER A 28 23.99 -3.75 -13.13
C SER A 28 25.08 -4.72 -13.60
N GLN A 29 25.02 -5.99 -13.17
CA GLN A 29 26.00 -7.00 -13.55
C GLN A 29 25.99 -7.25 -15.06
N SER A 30 24.81 -7.33 -15.69
CA SER A 30 24.69 -7.52 -17.13
C SER A 30 25.25 -6.33 -17.92
N LEU A 31 24.99 -5.10 -17.45
CA LEU A 31 25.50 -3.88 -18.08
C LEU A 31 27.04 -3.78 -17.99
N SER A 32 27.64 -4.24 -16.90
CA SER A 32 29.10 -4.28 -16.74
C SER A 32 29.80 -5.33 -17.63
N GLN A 33 29.05 -6.25 -18.27
CA GLN A 33 29.62 -7.21 -19.24
C GLN A 33 29.69 -6.64 -20.66
N ILE A 34 29.13 -5.44 -20.91
CA ILE A 34 29.19 -4.80 -22.22
C ILE A 34 30.61 -4.27 -22.44
N PRO A 35 31.31 -4.68 -23.53
CA PRO A 35 32.64 -4.18 -23.82
C PRO A 35 32.67 -2.64 -23.88
N GLY A 36 33.61 -2.03 -23.16
CA GLY A 36 33.71 -0.56 -23.02
C GLY A 36 32.92 0.03 -21.83
N VAL A 37 32.29 -0.80 -21.01
CA VAL A 37 31.69 -0.39 -19.73
C VAL A 37 32.58 -0.85 -18.58
N ASP A 38 33.21 0.11 -17.90
CA ASP A 38 34.05 -0.12 -16.72
C ASP A 38 33.21 -0.30 -15.46
N SER A 39 32.04 0.35 -15.40
CA SER A 39 31.10 0.21 -14.28
C SER A 39 29.67 0.55 -14.65
N ALA A 40 28.71 -0.18 -14.07
CA ALA A 40 27.29 0.09 -14.19
C ALA A 40 26.66 0.36 -12.82
N ILE A 41 26.15 1.58 -12.60
CA ILE A 41 25.41 1.94 -11.39
C ILE A 41 23.92 1.91 -11.68
N VAL A 42 23.18 1.12 -10.92
CA VAL A 42 21.72 1.11 -10.92
C VAL A 42 21.25 1.83 -9.65
N THR A 43 20.66 3.00 -9.82
CA THR A 43 20.01 3.72 -8.73
C THR A 43 18.55 3.30 -8.69
N ILE A 44 18.21 2.49 -7.69
CA ILE A 44 16.83 2.04 -7.47
C ILE A 44 16.13 3.07 -6.59
N ASP A 45 15.01 3.59 -7.07
CA ASP A 45 14.06 4.24 -6.19
C ASP A 45 13.38 3.15 -5.35
N SER A 46 13.89 2.94 -4.12
CA SER A 46 13.46 1.88 -3.21
C SER A 46 12.29 2.29 -2.33
N THR A 47 11.65 3.42 -2.62
CA THR A 47 10.45 3.87 -1.94
C THR A 47 9.35 2.81 -2.07
N PRO A 48 8.88 2.22 -0.96
CA PRO A 48 7.74 1.33 -1.02
C PRO A 48 6.55 2.05 -1.67
N PRO A 49 5.74 1.36 -2.49
CA PRO A 49 4.55 1.97 -3.02
C PRO A 49 3.64 2.41 -1.85
N VAL A 50 2.77 3.40 -2.08
CA VAL A 50 1.85 3.90 -1.05
C VAL A 50 0.44 3.86 -1.61
N ILE A 51 -0.49 3.36 -0.81
CA ILE A 51 -1.91 3.38 -1.11
C ILE A 51 -2.58 4.46 -0.26
N LYS A 52 -3.07 5.52 -0.91
CA LYS A 52 -3.69 6.68 -0.24
C LYS A 52 -5.21 6.54 -0.09
N THR A 53 -5.81 5.48 -0.63
CA THR A 53 -7.25 5.26 -0.61
C THR A 53 -7.75 5.09 0.82
N LYS A 54 -8.81 5.82 1.16
CA LYS A 54 -9.53 5.73 2.44
C LYS A 54 -10.95 5.27 2.18
N ILE A 55 -11.44 4.33 2.98
CA ILE A 55 -12.83 3.86 2.96
C ILE A 55 -13.53 4.43 4.20
N PHE A 56 -14.53 5.28 4.01
CA PHE A 56 -15.25 5.93 5.10
C PHE A 56 -16.52 5.16 5.48
N PHE A 57 -16.94 5.33 6.73
CA PHE A 57 -18.10 4.64 7.29
C PHE A 57 -19.11 5.62 7.89
N PRO A 58 -20.41 5.28 7.86
CA PRO A 58 -21.41 5.96 8.67
C PRO A 58 -21.12 5.85 10.16
N SER A 59 -21.76 6.72 10.95
CA SER A 59 -21.73 6.66 12.42
C SER A 59 -22.15 5.29 12.90
N GLU A 60 -21.46 4.75 13.92
CA GLU A 60 -21.80 3.49 14.60
C GLU A 60 -21.98 2.27 13.67
N SER A 61 -21.41 2.32 12.47
CA SER A 61 -21.62 1.30 11.45
C SER A 61 -20.32 0.75 10.88
N ALA A 62 -20.31 -0.55 10.61
CA ALA A 62 -19.32 -1.25 9.81
C ALA A 62 -19.80 -1.57 8.37
N GLN A 63 -20.96 -1.03 7.98
CA GLN A 63 -21.51 -1.25 6.65
C GLN A 63 -20.81 -0.36 5.60
N ILE A 64 -20.27 -0.98 4.57
CA ILE A 64 -19.68 -0.26 3.43
C ILE A 64 -20.81 0.24 2.54
N THR A 65 -20.88 1.56 2.35
CA THR A 65 -21.86 2.17 1.44
C THR A 65 -21.53 1.87 -0.02
N ALA A 66 -22.52 1.92 -0.91
CA ALA A 66 -22.30 1.68 -2.34
C ALA A 66 -21.25 2.63 -2.95
N LYS A 67 -21.21 3.88 -2.50
CA LYS A 67 -20.20 4.89 -2.91
C LYS A 67 -18.79 4.46 -2.52
N GLU A 68 -18.62 4.02 -1.27
CA GLU A 68 -17.30 3.62 -0.75
C GLU A 68 -16.86 2.27 -1.31
N ALA A 69 -17.79 1.38 -1.63
CA ALA A 69 -17.50 0.11 -2.30
C ALA A 69 -16.82 0.32 -3.67
N GLN A 70 -17.10 1.40 -4.39
CA GLN A 70 -16.44 1.70 -5.66
C GLN A 70 -14.93 1.94 -5.50
N LYS A 71 -14.49 2.46 -4.35
CA LYS A 71 -13.07 2.71 -4.06
C LYS A 71 -12.28 1.42 -3.85
N LEU A 72 -12.94 0.32 -3.47
CA LEU A 72 -12.29 -0.99 -3.30
C LEU A 72 -11.67 -1.49 -4.60
N LYS A 73 -12.17 -1.07 -5.77
CA LYS A 73 -11.57 -1.38 -7.07
C LYS A 73 -10.12 -0.84 -7.16
N GLN A 74 -9.85 0.33 -6.60
CA GLN A 74 -8.49 0.91 -6.58
C GLN A 74 -7.56 0.08 -5.69
N VAL A 75 -8.06 -0.34 -4.53
CA VAL A 75 -7.32 -1.19 -3.58
C VAL A 75 -7.00 -2.56 -4.19
N LYS A 76 -8.00 -3.17 -4.87
CA LYS A 76 -7.82 -4.42 -5.62
C LYS A 76 -6.76 -4.27 -6.72
N GLU A 77 -6.84 -3.22 -7.52
CA GLU A 77 -5.86 -2.99 -8.59
C GLU A 77 -4.45 -2.78 -8.04
N PHE A 78 -4.36 -2.06 -6.93
CA PHE A 78 -3.11 -1.84 -6.23
C PHE A 78 -2.47 -3.17 -5.78
N ILE A 79 -3.20 -4.03 -5.06
CA ILE A 79 -2.63 -5.29 -4.57
C ILE A 79 -2.34 -6.28 -5.71
N ARG A 80 -3.10 -6.21 -6.82
CA ARG A 80 -2.87 -7.01 -8.03
C ARG A 80 -1.58 -6.61 -8.75
N SER A 81 -1.34 -5.32 -8.90
CA SER A 81 -0.11 -4.78 -9.52
C SER A 81 1.14 -4.97 -8.66
N HIS A 82 0.97 -5.29 -7.38
CA HIS A 82 2.04 -5.44 -6.39
C HIS A 82 2.03 -6.84 -5.74
N PRO A 83 2.24 -7.93 -6.51
CA PRO A 83 2.06 -9.32 -6.02
C PRO A 83 2.96 -9.69 -4.84
N LYS A 84 4.13 -9.06 -4.72
CA LYS A 84 5.10 -9.27 -3.62
C LYS A 84 4.68 -8.67 -2.28
N TYR A 85 3.60 -7.90 -2.26
CA TYR A 85 3.17 -7.14 -1.09
C TYR A 85 1.84 -7.64 -0.54
N HIS A 86 1.68 -7.57 0.77
CA HIS A 86 0.42 -7.83 1.47
C HIS A 86 -0.12 -6.48 1.98
N LEU A 87 -1.41 -6.44 2.33
CA LEU A 87 -2.05 -5.27 2.92
C LEU A 87 -2.49 -5.55 4.35
N LYS A 88 -2.11 -4.64 5.25
CA LYS A 88 -2.72 -4.50 6.56
C LYS A 88 -3.82 -3.45 6.47
N ILE A 89 -5.05 -3.89 6.71
CA ILE A 89 -6.29 -3.12 6.65
C ILE A 89 -6.58 -2.64 8.07
N ILE A 90 -6.50 -1.33 8.30
CA ILE A 90 -6.57 -0.75 9.64
C ILE A 90 -7.83 0.10 9.74
N GLY A 91 -8.78 -0.33 10.56
CA GLY A 91 -9.96 0.46 10.86
C GLY A 91 -9.72 1.42 12.01
N GLY A 92 -10.39 2.57 11.95
CA GLY A 92 -10.54 3.53 13.03
C GLY A 92 -12.01 3.69 13.42
N SER A 93 -12.21 4.23 14.62
CA SER A 93 -13.50 4.66 15.14
C SER A 93 -13.47 6.12 15.55
N ASP A 94 -14.63 6.64 15.95
CA ASP A 94 -14.74 7.94 16.62
C ASP A 94 -13.92 7.91 17.91
N ARG A 95 -13.38 9.08 18.32
CA ARG A 95 -12.56 9.21 19.54
C ARG A 95 -13.39 9.32 20.82
N THR A 96 -14.72 9.43 20.69
CA THR A 96 -15.65 9.57 21.80
C THR A 96 -16.24 8.21 22.20
N GLY A 97 -16.49 8.01 23.49
CA GLY A 97 -17.04 6.75 24.03
C GLY A 97 -15.98 5.77 24.54
N GLU A 98 -16.39 4.55 24.84
CA GLU A 98 -15.52 3.54 25.44
C GLU A 98 -14.50 2.98 24.42
N THR A 99 -13.22 2.99 24.79
CA THR A 99 -12.11 2.56 23.93
C THR A 99 -12.29 1.14 23.40
N GLU A 100 -12.78 0.21 24.22
CA GLU A 100 -12.96 -1.18 23.80
C GLU A 100 -14.05 -1.33 22.73
N ILE A 101 -15.17 -0.62 22.90
CA ILE A 101 -16.27 -0.59 21.92
C ILE A 101 -15.76 -0.01 20.60
N ASN A 102 -15.01 1.09 20.67
CA ASN A 102 -14.42 1.74 19.51
C ASN A 102 -13.41 0.85 18.78
N LEU A 103 -12.55 0.13 19.51
CA LEU A 103 -11.60 -0.82 18.93
C LEU A 103 -12.30 -2.00 18.25
N ARG A 104 -13.41 -2.48 18.82
CA ARG A 104 -14.24 -3.55 18.23
C ARG A 104 -14.88 -3.08 16.93
N LEU A 105 -15.55 -1.93 16.93
CA LEU A 105 -16.17 -1.37 15.72
C LEU A 105 -15.13 -1.07 14.64
N ALA A 106 -13.96 -0.54 15.02
CA ALA A 106 -12.84 -0.34 14.11
C ALA A 106 -12.37 -1.67 13.48
N LEU A 107 -12.31 -2.74 14.26
CA LEU A 107 -11.92 -4.06 13.74
C LEU A 107 -12.99 -4.61 12.79
N GLU A 108 -14.27 -4.48 13.13
CA GLU A 108 -15.39 -4.89 12.27
C GLU A 108 -15.35 -4.16 10.92
N ARG A 109 -15.06 -2.85 10.91
CA ARG A 109 -14.86 -2.07 9.66
C ARG A 109 -13.73 -2.64 8.81
N ALA A 110 -12.58 -2.96 9.43
CA ALA A 110 -11.45 -3.56 8.72
C ALA A 110 -11.80 -4.95 8.17
N GLN A 111 -12.54 -5.76 8.93
CA GLN A 111 -13.01 -7.07 8.50
C GLN A 111 -14.02 -6.97 7.35
N ALA A 112 -14.94 -6.01 7.38
CA ALA A 112 -15.88 -5.76 6.29
C ALA A 112 -15.14 -5.41 4.98
N VAL A 113 -14.12 -4.56 5.04
CA VAL A 113 -13.27 -4.24 3.88
C VAL A 113 -12.50 -5.46 3.40
N LYS A 114 -11.93 -6.25 4.32
CA LYS A 114 -11.26 -7.51 3.98
C LYS A 114 -12.20 -8.46 3.24
N ALA A 115 -13.40 -8.70 3.77
CA ALA A 115 -14.40 -9.58 3.18
C ALA A 115 -14.81 -9.10 1.78
N ALA A 116 -15.03 -7.78 1.62
CA ALA A 116 -15.38 -7.20 0.32
C ALA A 116 -14.25 -7.34 -0.72
N LEU A 117 -12.97 -7.19 -0.32
CA LEU A 117 -11.83 -7.41 -1.21
C LEU A 117 -11.67 -8.89 -1.59
N VAL A 118 -11.88 -9.81 -0.63
CA VAL A 118 -11.88 -11.26 -0.89
C VAL A 118 -12.99 -11.64 -1.87
N ALA A 119 -14.20 -11.10 -1.70
CA ALA A 119 -15.31 -11.31 -2.63
C ALA A 119 -15.00 -10.79 -4.04
N GLN A 120 -14.10 -9.82 -4.17
CA GLN A 120 -13.60 -9.34 -5.47
C GLN A 120 -12.39 -10.14 -6.00
N GLY A 121 -11.99 -11.22 -5.33
CA GLY A 121 -10.93 -12.13 -5.78
C GLY A 121 -9.53 -11.81 -5.27
N VAL A 122 -9.38 -10.99 -4.23
CA VAL A 122 -8.09 -10.82 -3.54
C VAL A 122 -7.86 -11.98 -2.59
N GLU A 123 -6.70 -12.62 -2.66
CA GLU A 123 -6.34 -13.75 -1.80
C GLU A 123 -6.39 -13.38 -0.31
N PRO A 124 -7.14 -14.11 0.54
CA PRO A 124 -7.29 -13.78 1.96
C PRO A 124 -5.98 -13.73 2.74
N GLN A 125 -4.98 -14.53 2.33
CA GLN A 125 -3.66 -14.62 2.97
C GLN A 125 -2.84 -13.34 2.78
N ARG A 126 -3.16 -12.55 1.75
CA ARG A 126 -2.51 -11.27 1.45
C ARG A 126 -3.13 -10.10 2.23
N LEU A 127 -4.16 -10.35 3.04
CA LEU A 127 -4.93 -9.33 3.75
C LEU A 127 -4.96 -9.59 5.27
N GLN A 128 -4.46 -8.65 6.05
CA GLN A 128 -4.53 -8.69 7.52
C GLN A 128 -5.45 -7.57 8.02
N ALA A 129 -6.51 -7.91 8.75
CA ALA A 129 -7.37 -6.89 9.40
C ALA A 129 -6.83 -6.55 10.79
N ALA A 130 -6.85 -5.27 11.14
CA ALA A 130 -6.49 -4.75 12.44
C ALA A 130 -7.32 -3.49 12.77
N SER A 131 -7.38 -3.13 14.04
CA SER A 131 -7.94 -1.86 14.50
C SER A 131 -6.85 -0.97 15.08
N ARG A 132 -7.12 0.33 15.12
CA ARG A 132 -6.32 1.32 15.85
C ARG A 132 -7.28 2.19 16.66
N ALA A 133 -6.94 2.44 17.92
CA ALA A 133 -7.77 3.22 18.84
C ALA A 133 -8.05 4.63 18.29
N GLU A 134 -7.03 5.26 17.71
CA GLU A 134 -7.16 6.58 17.10
C GLU A 134 -6.42 6.61 15.76
N LEU A 135 -7.13 6.99 14.70
CA LEU A 135 -6.52 7.40 13.45
C LEU A 135 -6.38 8.92 13.44
N SER A 136 -5.17 9.42 13.20
CA SER A 136 -4.92 10.86 13.14
C SER A 136 -5.80 11.54 12.11
N ILE A 137 -6.47 12.60 12.50
CA ILE A 137 -7.24 13.47 11.61
C ILE A 137 -6.29 14.61 11.20
N SER A 138 -6.26 14.93 9.91
CA SER A 138 -5.46 16.05 9.42
C SER A 138 -6.03 17.37 9.93
N GLU A 139 -5.17 18.37 10.12
CA GLU A 139 -5.61 19.68 10.59
C GLU A 139 -6.69 20.27 9.65
N GLY A 140 -7.78 20.75 10.23
CA GLY A 140 -8.93 21.29 9.49
C GLY A 140 -9.92 20.26 8.95
N GLU A 141 -9.65 18.95 9.06
CA GLU A 141 -10.60 17.91 8.66
C GLU A 141 -11.65 17.63 9.75
N PRO A 142 -12.90 17.33 9.38
CA PRO A 142 -13.93 16.98 10.36
C PRO A 142 -13.63 15.69 11.14
N GLU A 143 -14.10 15.61 12.38
CA GLU A 143 -13.88 14.45 13.28
C GLU A 143 -14.39 13.13 12.68
N TRP A 144 -15.49 13.16 11.92
CA TRP A 144 -16.06 11.95 11.29
C TRP A 144 -15.09 11.25 10.34
N THR A 145 -14.04 11.95 9.87
CA THR A 145 -13.03 11.35 9.01
C THR A 145 -12.21 10.28 9.74
N SER A 146 -12.21 10.24 11.08
CA SER A 146 -11.64 9.12 11.87
C SER A 146 -12.35 7.78 11.62
N ARG A 147 -13.63 7.81 11.23
CA ARG A 147 -14.44 6.64 10.85
C ARG A 147 -14.06 6.13 9.47
N ARG A 148 -12.86 5.56 9.39
CA ARG A 148 -12.31 5.09 8.13
C ARG A 148 -11.46 3.85 8.29
N VAL A 149 -11.20 3.23 7.15
CA VAL A 149 -10.17 2.22 6.98
C VAL A 149 -9.04 2.80 6.12
N GLU A 150 -7.82 2.58 6.58
CA GLU A 150 -6.57 2.85 5.88
C GLU A 150 -5.83 1.55 5.57
N PHE A 151 -4.84 1.62 4.68
CA PHE A 151 -4.08 0.47 4.23
C PHE A 151 -2.59 0.72 4.42
N GLU A 152 -1.94 -0.18 5.14
CA GLU A 152 -0.48 -0.23 5.27
C GLU A 152 0.06 -1.39 4.46
N ILE A 153 1.19 -1.19 3.80
CA ILE A 153 1.84 -2.23 3.04
C ILE A 153 2.77 -3.02 3.95
N ILE A 154 2.63 -4.34 3.89
CA ILE A 154 3.52 -5.27 4.59
C ILE A 154 4.25 -6.13 3.56
N LYS A 155 5.57 -6.28 3.74
CA LYS A 155 6.36 -7.27 2.99
C LYS A 155 6.26 -8.61 3.73
N PRO A 156 5.86 -9.71 3.07
CA PRO A 156 6.00 -11.02 3.67
C PRO A 156 7.48 -11.29 3.99
N LYS A 157 7.72 -12.02 5.09
CA LYS A 157 9.07 -12.43 5.51
C LYS A 157 9.65 -13.45 4.53
#